data_AF-A0A7K0J231-F1
#
_entry.id   AF-A0A7K0J231-F1
#
_cell.length_a   1.000
_cell.length_b   1.000
_cell.length_c   1.000
_cell.angle_alpha   90.00
_cell.angle_beta   90.00
_cell.angle_gamma   90.00
#
_symmetry.space_group_name_H-M   'P 1'
#
loop_
_entity.id
_entity.type
_entity.pdbx_description
1 polymer ?
#
loop_
_entity_poly.entity_id
_entity_poly.type
_entity_poly.pdbx_seq_one_letter_code
_entity_poly.pdbx_strand_id
1 'polypeptide(L)'
;MSHPSELTRYHCYEIFSQSTGVEIRMSIKNQEENGIITSRSGRILLRFFKLTPKTKTDDVTQIRFICEPDEAFELSRIICQVGTSAVPCKEKLHPHKFVSADQGAETVTTLSVEKWERNGKAGFALTVGRGKDFISVPAPLVKFLFAGEFLKYLSTKQCWVERVDKTNLSKYAS
;
A
#
# COMPACT_ATOMS: atom_id res chain seq x y z
N MET A 1 -24.91 -28.61 -11.57
CA MET A 1 -24.32 -28.87 -10.23
C MET A 1 -23.53 -27.63 -9.84
N SER A 2 -24.01 -26.87 -8.87
CA SER A 2 -23.31 -25.67 -8.37
C SER A 2 -22.07 -26.09 -7.60
N HIS A 3 -20.89 -25.66 -8.03
CA HIS A 3 -19.73 -25.67 -7.14
C HIS A 3 -20.06 -24.79 -5.93
N PRO A 4 -19.95 -25.27 -4.69
CA PRO A 4 -19.84 -24.35 -3.57
C PRO A 4 -18.55 -23.59 -3.81
N SER A 5 -18.65 -22.29 -4.11
CA SER A 5 -17.49 -21.43 -4.28
C SER A 5 -16.61 -21.54 -3.03
N GLU A 6 -15.45 -22.17 -3.15
CA GLU A 6 -14.52 -22.32 -2.05
C GLU A 6 -14.07 -20.93 -1.61
N LEU A 7 -14.30 -20.60 -0.33
CA LEU A 7 -13.96 -19.29 0.21
C LEU A 7 -12.50 -19.29 0.65
N THR A 8 -11.66 -18.52 -0.03
CA THR A 8 -10.26 -18.32 0.36
C THR A 8 -10.13 -17.18 1.36
N ARG A 9 -9.44 -17.41 2.47
CA ARG A 9 -9.14 -16.38 3.47
C ARG A 9 -7.95 -15.53 3.03
N TYR A 10 -8.12 -14.21 3.05
CA TYR A 10 -7.04 -13.24 2.82
C TYR A 10 -6.83 -12.37 4.05
N HIS A 11 -5.56 -12.07 4.38
CA HIS A 11 -5.23 -11.06 5.38
C HIS A 11 -5.37 -9.66 4.76
N CYS A 12 -6.40 -8.93 5.18
CA CYS A 12 -6.72 -7.60 4.71
C CYS A 12 -7.20 -6.75 5.89
N TYR A 13 -6.84 -5.46 5.87
CA TYR A 13 -7.42 -4.46 6.76
C TYR A 13 -7.92 -3.28 5.94
N GLU A 14 -9.15 -2.86 6.21
CA GLU A 14 -9.80 -1.78 5.47
C GLU A 14 -10.21 -0.66 6.43
N ILE A 15 -9.90 0.58 6.03
CA ILE A 15 -10.39 1.77 6.69
C ILE A 15 -11.29 2.50 5.71
N PHE A 16 -12.53 2.74 6.12
CA PHE A 16 -13.50 3.56 5.40
C PHE A 16 -13.71 4.88 6.12
N SER A 17 -13.76 5.95 5.33
CA SER A 17 -14.28 7.27 5.69
C SER A 17 -15.62 7.52 4.97
N GLN A 18 -16.15 8.74 5.03
CA GLN A 18 -17.42 9.09 4.38
C GLN A 18 -17.37 8.93 2.85
N SER A 19 -16.24 9.27 2.21
CA SER A 19 -16.14 9.31 0.74
C SER A 19 -14.90 8.63 0.19
N THR A 20 -14.03 8.10 1.05
CA THR A 20 -12.77 7.44 0.67
C THR A 20 -12.52 6.21 1.52
N GLY A 21 -11.66 5.32 1.04
CA GLY A 21 -11.17 4.19 1.80
C GLY A 21 -9.74 3.83 1.45
N VAL A 22 -9.10 3.07 2.34
CA VAL A 22 -7.82 2.41 2.07
C VAL A 22 -7.92 0.93 2.43
N GLU A 23 -7.47 0.09 1.51
CA GLU A 23 -7.28 -1.35 1.69
C GLU A 23 -5.78 -1.62 1.87
N ILE A 24 -5.41 -2.32 2.94
CA ILE A 24 -4.03 -2.75 3.23
C ILE A 24 -4.00 -4.27 3.16
N ARG A 25 -3.15 -4.82 2.29
CA ARG A 25 -3.05 -6.28 2.10
C ARG A 25 -1.70 -6.73 1.59
N MET A 26 -1.49 -8.05 1.63
CA MET A 26 -0.34 -8.71 0.98
C MET A 26 -0.41 -8.54 -0.55
N SER A 27 0.77 -8.40 -1.17
CA SER A 27 0.97 -8.34 -2.62
C SER A 27 2.24 -9.10 -2.99
N ILE A 28 2.43 -9.39 -4.27
CA ILE A 28 3.62 -10.07 -4.78
C ILE A 28 4.19 -9.24 -5.92
N LYS A 29 5.51 -9.08 -5.95
CA LYS A 29 6.26 -8.58 -7.10
C LYS A 29 6.87 -9.77 -7.83
N ASN A 30 6.47 -9.96 -9.08
CA ASN A 30 7.10 -10.92 -9.98
C ASN A 30 8.30 -10.25 -10.66
N GLN A 31 9.39 -10.99 -10.81
CA GLN A 31 10.46 -10.68 -11.73
C GLN A 31 10.35 -11.64 -12.91
N GLU A 32 10.37 -11.09 -14.12
CA GLU A 32 10.22 -11.85 -15.36
C GLU A 32 11.44 -11.64 -16.25
N GLU A 33 11.93 -12.72 -16.85
CA GLU A 33 12.96 -12.72 -17.89
C GLU A 33 12.40 -13.51 -19.08
N ASN A 34 12.36 -12.89 -20.26
CA ASN A 34 11.81 -13.51 -21.49
C ASN A 34 10.39 -14.09 -21.32
N GLY A 35 9.54 -13.44 -20.51
CA GLY A 35 8.17 -13.89 -20.23
C GLY A 35 8.06 -15.04 -19.22
N ILE A 36 9.16 -15.44 -18.58
CA ILE A 36 9.19 -16.48 -17.54
C ILE A 36 9.44 -15.82 -16.19
N ILE A 37 8.61 -16.15 -15.19
CA ILE A 37 8.82 -15.68 -13.81
C ILE A 37 10.07 -16.36 -13.24
N THR A 38 11.11 -15.58 -12.99
CA THR A 38 12.39 -16.07 -12.43
C THR A 38 12.46 -15.91 -10.91
N SER A 39 11.73 -14.93 -10.36
CA SER A 39 11.58 -14.78 -8.92
C SER A 39 10.24 -14.13 -8.55
N ARG A 40 9.80 -14.38 -7.31
CA ARG A 40 8.71 -13.65 -6.66
C ARG A 40 9.21 -13.10 -5.35
N SER A 41 8.74 -11.93 -4.97
CA SER A 41 9.06 -11.36 -3.67
C SER A 41 7.84 -10.74 -3.03
N GLY A 42 7.77 -10.85 -1.72
CA GLY A 42 6.66 -10.30 -0.96
C GLY A 42 6.61 -8.78 -1.01
N ARG A 43 5.40 -8.23 -1.06
CA ARG A 43 5.12 -6.78 -1.05
C ARG A 43 3.86 -6.50 -0.24
N ILE A 44 3.66 -5.24 0.12
CA ILE A 44 2.45 -4.78 0.80
C ILE A 44 1.78 -3.75 -0.08
N LEU A 45 0.51 -3.96 -0.41
CA LEU A 45 -0.28 -3.02 -1.19
C LEU A 45 -1.15 -2.18 -0.26
N LEU A 46 -1.05 -0.86 -0.39
CA LEU A 46 -2.04 0.09 0.09
C LEU A 46 -2.81 0.64 -1.12
N ARG A 47 -4.09 0.31 -1.21
CA ARG A 47 -4.98 0.80 -2.27
C ARG A 47 -5.94 1.82 -1.68
N PHE A 48 -5.74 3.07 -2.05
CA PHE A 48 -6.63 4.17 -1.71
C PHE A 48 -7.69 4.32 -2.80
N PHE A 49 -8.93 4.60 -2.42
CA PHE A 49 -10.02 4.74 -3.37
C PHE A 49 -11.10 5.71 -2.90
N LYS A 50 -11.85 6.27 -3.85
CA LYS A 50 -13.07 7.04 -3.61
C LYS A 50 -14.27 6.09 -3.58
N LEU A 51 -15.22 6.34 -2.68
CA LEU A 51 -16.48 5.60 -2.57
C LEU A 51 -17.58 6.20 -3.44
N THR A 52 -17.43 7.46 -3.85
CA THR A 52 -18.38 8.14 -4.72
C THR A 52 -18.24 7.68 -6.17
N PRO A 53 -19.35 7.56 -6.92
CA PRO A 53 -19.32 7.24 -8.34
C PRO A 53 -18.43 8.22 -9.13
N LYS A 54 -17.84 7.74 -10.24
CA LYS A 54 -17.14 8.62 -11.18
C LYS A 54 -18.10 9.69 -11.68
N THR A 55 -17.75 10.95 -11.49
CA THR A 55 -18.51 12.07 -12.07
C THR A 55 -17.90 12.52 -13.40
N LYS A 56 -16.61 12.24 -13.64
CA LYS A 56 -15.92 12.46 -14.92
C LYS A 56 -15.10 11.24 -15.35
N THR A 57 -14.89 11.10 -16.66
CA THR A 57 -14.13 9.99 -17.26
C THR A 57 -12.69 9.92 -16.74
N ASP A 58 -12.05 11.09 -16.56
CA ASP A 58 -10.63 11.21 -16.19
C ASP A 58 -10.37 11.26 -14.67
N ASP A 59 -11.41 11.07 -13.85
CA ASP A 59 -11.24 11.13 -12.40
C ASP A 59 -10.44 9.93 -11.88
N VAL A 60 -9.32 10.23 -11.22
CA VAL A 60 -8.61 9.24 -10.42
C VAL A 60 -9.52 8.82 -9.26
N THR A 61 -9.93 7.55 -9.33
CA THR A 61 -10.80 6.89 -8.35
C THR A 61 -10.05 5.99 -7.39
N GLN A 62 -8.82 5.62 -7.75
CA GLN A 62 -7.94 4.84 -6.90
C GLN A 62 -6.47 5.14 -7.17
N ILE A 63 -5.65 5.07 -6.12
CA ILE A 63 -4.19 5.14 -6.21
C ILE A 63 -3.62 3.98 -5.39
N ARG A 64 -2.68 3.26 -5.98
CA ARG A 64 -1.95 2.16 -5.33
C ARG A 64 -0.55 2.62 -4.95
N PHE A 65 -0.16 2.33 -3.72
CA PHE A 65 1.19 2.46 -3.20
C PHE A 65 1.67 1.07 -2.75
N ILE A 66 2.78 0.58 -3.30
CA ILE A 66 3.26 -0.79 -3.06
C ILE A 66 4.55 -0.71 -2.25
N CYS A 67 4.47 -0.95 -0.95
CA CYS A 67 5.64 -0.94 -0.07
C CYS A 67 6.48 -2.21 -0.23
N GLU A 68 7.79 -2.02 -0.17
CA GLU A 68 8.72 -3.06 0.28
C GLU A 68 8.50 -3.36 1.78
N PRO A 69 8.92 -4.54 2.28
CA PRO A 69 8.73 -4.90 3.69
C PRO A 69 9.27 -3.87 4.68
N ASP A 70 10.46 -3.32 4.44
CA ASP A 70 11.08 -2.29 5.26
C ASP A 70 10.33 -0.95 5.19
N GLU A 71 9.86 -0.53 4.01
CA GLU A 71 9.00 0.67 3.88
C GLU A 71 7.67 0.51 4.65
N ALA A 72 7.08 -0.69 4.64
CA ALA A 72 5.87 -0.97 5.42
C ALA A 72 6.15 -0.94 6.93
N PHE A 73 7.33 -1.40 7.36
CA PHE A 73 7.77 -1.27 8.75
C PHE A 73 8.03 0.20 9.12
N GLU A 74 8.69 0.98 8.26
CA GLU A 74 8.90 2.41 8.47
C GLU A 74 7.55 3.14 8.61
N LEU A 75 6.60 2.87 7.71
CA LEU A 75 5.25 3.44 7.77
C LEU A 75 4.55 3.10 9.09
N SER A 76 4.71 1.87 9.60
CA SER A 76 4.15 1.50 10.90
C SER A 76 4.71 2.37 12.03
N ARG A 77 6.02 2.66 12.01
CA ARG A 77 6.67 3.52 13.00
C ARG A 77 6.20 4.97 12.89
N ILE A 78 6.09 5.49 11.67
CA ILE A 78 5.60 6.85 11.42
C ILE A 78 4.15 6.99 11.90
N ILE A 79 3.28 6.01 11.62
CA ILE A 79 1.90 6.00 12.11
C ILE A 79 1.87 6.06 13.64
N CYS A 80 2.66 5.25 14.33
CA CYS A 80 2.72 5.28 15.79
C CYS A 80 3.21 6.64 16.30
N GLN A 81 4.28 7.18 15.73
CA GLN A 81 4.83 8.50 16.08
C GLN A 81 3.80 9.63 15.91
N VAL A 82 3.12 9.69 14.77
CA VAL A 82 2.07 10.68 14.48
C VAL A 82 0.86 10.47 15.39
N GLY A 83 0.49 9.22 15.65
CA GLY A 83 -0.61 8.85 16.53
C GLY A 83 -0.42 9.31 17.98
N THR A 84 0.83 9.30 18.46
CA THR A 84 1.19 9.72 19.83
C THR A 84 1.66 11.16 19.92
N SER A 85 1.79 11.89 18.81
CA SER A 85 2.27 13.27 18.82
C SER A 85 1.36 14.17 19.66
N ALA A 86 1.94 15.02 20.51
CA ALA A 86 1.19 16.01 21.26
C ALA A 86 0.63 17.13 20.36
N VAL A 87 1.32 17.44 19.27
CA VAL A 87 1.00 18.54 18.34
C VAL A 87 0.58 18.01 16.96
N PRO A 88 -0.18 18.79 16.17
CA PRO A 88 -0.40 18.48 14.76
C PRO A 88 0.92 18.30 14.02
N CYS A 89 1.01 17.25 13.21
CA CYS A 89 2.23 16.92 12.46
C CYS A 89 1.88 16.09 11.23
N LYS A 90 2.76 16.12 10.23
CA LYS A 90 2.62 15.35 8.99
C LYS A 90 3.96 14.77 8.61
N GLU A 91 3.97 13.47 8.39
CA GLU A 91 5.16 12.72 8.03
C GLU A 91 4.91 11.93 6.75
N LYS A 92 5.97 11.59 6.02
CA LYS A 92 5.87 10.90 4.73
C LYS A 92 6.97 9.87 4.56
N LEU A 93 6.67 8.81 3.82
CA LEU A 93 7.69 7.91 3.30
C LEU A 93 8.51 8.58 2.19
N HIS A 94 9.64 7.97 1.85
CA HIS A 94 10.33 8.27 0.61
C HIS A 94 9.40 8.09 -0.60
N PRO A 95 9.37 9.05 -1.54
CA PRO A 95 8.47 8.97 -2.68
C PRO A 95 8.91 7.89 -3.67
N HIS A 96 7.94 7.20 -4.26
CA HIS A 96 8.18 6.28 -5.37
C HIS A 96 8.21 7.06 -6.67
N LYS A 97 9.29 6.92 -7.43
CA LYS A 97 9.50 7.59 -8.71
C LYS A 97 9.44 6.56 -9.82
N PHE A 98 8.58 6.79 -10.81
CA PHE A 98 8.48 5.95 -11.99
C PHE A 98 8.58 6.81 -13.24
N VAL A 99 9.46 6.43 -14.15
CA VAL A 99 9.56 7.06 -15.47
C VAL A 99 8.84 6.15 -16.46
N SER A 100 7.75 6.63 -17.05
CA SER A 100 7.06 5.88 -18.09
C SER A 100 7.87 5.93 -19.39
N ALA A 101 8.12 4.77 -20.00
CA ALA A 101 8.90 4.64 -21.24
C ALA A 101 8.30 5.45 -22.41
N ASP A 102 6.98 5.66 -22.40
CA ASP A 102 6.26 6.27 -23.53
C ASP A 102 6.13 7.80 -23.46
N GLN A 103 6.37 8.42 -22.29
CA GLN A 103 6.04 9.85 -22.09
C GLN A 103 7.18 10.68 -21.52
N GLY A 104 8.30 10.08 -21.09
CA GLY A 104 9.43 10.81 -20.48
C GLY A 104 9.12 11.55 -19.17
N ALA A 105 7.84 11.63 -18.79
CA ALA A 105 7.38 12.31 -17.59
C ALA A 105 7.56 11.40 -16.35
N GLU A 106 8.28 11.92 -15.37
CA GLU A 106 8.45 11.29 -14.06
C GLU A 106 7.12 11.36 -13.28
N THR A 107 6.54 10.20 -13.00
CA THR A 107 5.40 10.08 -12.09
C THR A 107 5.92 9.83 -10.68
N VAL A 108 5.66 10.79 -9.78
CA VAL A 108 6.00 10.68 -8.36
C VAL A 108 4.76 10.30 -7.57
N THR A 109 4.83 9.19 -6.83
CA THR A 109 3.78 8.78 -5.88
C THR A 109 4.28 9.00 -4.45
N THR A 110 3.52 9.72 -3.63
CA THR A 110 3.83 10.01 -2.23
C THR A 110 2.83 9.33 -1.31
N LEU A 111 3.30 8.87 -0.16
CA LEU A 111 2.45 8.41 0.93
C LEU A 111 2.80 9.19 2.19
N SER A 112 1.79 9.80 2.81
CA SER A 112 1.92 10.59 4.03
C SER A 112 0.86 10.21 5.04
N VAL A 113 1.18 10.42 6.31
CA VAL A 113 0.23 10.29 7.41
C VAL A 113 0.31 11.53 8.27
N GLU A 114 -0.83 11.96 8.79
CA GLU A 114 -0.91 13.23 9.52
C GLU A 114 -1.85 13.16 10.71
N LYS A 115 -1.51 13.92 11.75
CA LYS A 115 -2.40 14.36 12.82
C LYS A 115 -2.72 15.83 12.55
N TRP A 116 -4.00 16.14 12.41
CA TRP A 116 -4.48 17.50 12.24
C TRP A 116 -5.34 17.92 13.42
N GLU A 117 -5.52 19.23 13.59
CA GLU A 117 -6.46 19.79 14.53
C GLU A 117 -7.32 20.86 13.82
N ARG A 118 -8.64 20.76 13.98
CA ARG A 118 -9.60 21.70 13.41
C ARG A 118 -10.78 21.87 14.35
N ASN A 119 -11.11 23.11 14.69
CA ASN A 119 -12.21 23.45 15.59
C ASN A 119 -12.15 22.70 16.95
N GLY A 120 -10.94 22.61 17.53
CA GLY A 120 -10.70 21.92 18.80
C GLY A 120 -10.84 20.39 18.74
N LYS A 121 -10.96 19.80 17.54
CA LYS A 121 -10.95 18.34 17.34
C LYS A 121 -9.68 17.93 16.63
N ALA A 122 -9.02 16.92 17.16
CA ALA A 122 -7.92 16.25 16.48
C ALA A 122 -8.44 15.10 15.61
N GLY A 123 -7.78 14.89 14.47
CA GLY A 123 -8.03 13.73 13.63
C GLY A 123 -6.76 13.24 12.93
N PHE A 124 -6.86 12.07 12.33
CA PHE A 124 -5.74 11.41 11.67
C PHE A 124 -6.12 11.09 10.23
N ALA A 125 -5.14 11.02 9.34
CA ALA A 125 -5.38 10.61 7.97
C ALA A 125 -4.17 9.89 7.38
N LEU A 126 -4.45 8.96 6.46
CA LEU A 126 -3.48 8.45 5.49
C LEU A 126 -3.79 9.11 4.15
N THR A 127 -2.78 9.66 3.49
CA THR A 127 -2.95 10.38 2.22
C THR A 127 -1.93 9.90 1.20
N VAL A 128 -2.40 9.45 0.04
CA VAL A 128 -1.57 9.13 -1.12
C VAL A 128 -1.73 10.19 -2.20
N GLY A 129 -0.63 10.60 -2.82
CA GLY A 129 -0.61 11.55 -3.94
C GLY A 129 0.09 10.97 -5.17
N ARG A 130 -0.36 11.32 -6.37
CA ARG A 130 0.28 11.03 -7.66
C ARG A 130 0.07 12.20 -8.61
N GLY A 131 1.12 12.97 -8.87
CA GLY A 131 1.00 14.21 -9.65
C GLY A 131 0.04 15.20 -8.98
N LYS A 132 -1.02 15.62 -9.69
CA LYS A 132 -2.06 16.52 -9.17
C LYS A 132 -3.14 15.82 -8.35
N ASP A 133 -3.21 14.49 -8.42
CA ASP A 133 -4.27 13.70 -7.80
C ASP A 133 -3.85 13.24 -6.41
N PHE A 134 -4.78 13.29 -5.45
CA PHE A 134 -4.57 12.75 -4.12
C PHE A 134 -5.85 12.16 -3.55
N ILE A 135 -5.69 11.18 -2.68
CA ILE A 135 -6.78 10.55 -1.92
C ILE A 135 -6.37 10.56 -0.45
N SER A 136 -7.13 11.28 0.37
CA SER A 136 -6.98 11.31 1.82
C SER A 136 -8.06 10.47 2.47
N VAL A 137 -7.67 9.62 3.43
CA VAL A 137 -8.56 8.74 4.19
C VAL A 137 -8.47 9.11 5.66
N PRO A 138 -9.41 9.93 6.15
CA PRO A 138 -9.54 10.22 7.57
C PRO A 138 -9.84 8.95 8.39
N ALA A 139 -9.22 8.84 9.55
CA ALA A 139 -9.37 7.72 10.46
C ALA A 139 -9.42 8.18 11.93
N PRO A 140 -10.24 7.55 12.79
CA PRO A 140 -10.10 7.65 14.23
C PRO A 140 -8.76 7.07 14.70
N LEU A 141 -8.26 7.55 15.84
CA LEU A 141 -6.97 7.13 16.41
C LEU A 141 -6.81 5.60 16.48
N VAL A 142 -7.84 4.88 16.95
CA VAL A 142 -7.78 3.42 17.10
C VAL A 142 -7.55 2.72 15.76
N LYS A 143 -8.27 3.11 14.69
CA LYS A 143 -8.08 2.54 13.35
C LYS A 143 -6.73 2.91 12.76
N PHE A 144 -6.30 4.15 13.01
CA PHE A 144 -5.01 4.66 12.58
C PHE A 144 -3.85 3.87 13.18
N LEU A 145 -3.84 3.68 14.51
CA LEU A 145 -2.83 2.88 15.21
C LEU A 145 -2.89 1.39 14.82
N PHE A 146 -4.10 0.84 14.66
CA PHE A 146 -4.26 -0.55 14.22
C PHE A 146 -3.70 -0.77 12.82
N ALA A 147 -3.85 0.19 11.89
CA ALA A 147 -3.19 0.11 10.59
C ALA A 147 -1.66 0.03 10.74
N GLY A 148 -1.07 0.80 11.67
CA GLY A 148 0.35 0.71 12.00
C GLY A 148 0.75 -0.69 12.45
N GLU A 149 0.06 -1.26 13.44
CA GLU A 149 0.34 -2.63 13.91
C GLU A 149 0.14 -3.69 12.82
N PHE A 150 -0.89 -3.54 11.99
CA PHE A 150 -1.14 -4.45 10.88
C PHE A 150 -0.05 -4.36 9.80
N LEU A 151 0.44 -3.16 9.49
CA LEU A 151 1.58 -2.96 8.58
C LEU A 151 2.86 -3.61 9.11
N LYS A 152 3.13 -3.49 10.42
CA LYS A 152 4.25 -4.18 11.09
C LYS A 152 4.12 -5.69 11.02
N TYR A 153 2.91 -6.23 11.18
CA TYR A 153 2.65 -7.65 10.96
C TYR A 153 2.94 -8.05 9.50
N LEU A 154 2.41 -7.31 8.54
CA LEU A 154 2.60 -7.62 7.12
C LEU A 154 4.05 -7.49 6.66
N SER A 155 4.82 -6.52 7.18
CA SER A 155 6.24 -6.36 6.83
C SER A 155 7.03 -7.63 7.14
N THR A 156 6.88 -8.17 8.34
CA THR A 156 7.55 -9.42 8.73
C THR A 156 7.06 -10.61 7.89
N LYS A 157 5.75 -10.70 7.63
CA LYS A 157 5.16 -11.80 6.84
C LYS A 157 5.53 -11.76 5.36
N GLN A 158 5.78 -10.58 4.79
CA GLN A 158 6.14 -10.39 3.38
C GLN A 158 7.66 -10.30 3.15
N CYS A 159 8.47 -10.50 4.19
CA CYS A 159 9.92 -10.57 4.10
C CYS A 159 10.38 -11.94 3.57
N TRP A 160 10.07 -12.23 2.31
CA TRP A 160 10.48 -13.47 1.63
C TRP A 160 10.75 -13.23 0.14
N VAL A 161 11.56 -14.12 -0.43
CA VAL A 161 11.81 -14.21 -1.88
C VAL A 161 11.75 -15.68 -2.29
N GLU A 162 10.98 -15.97 -3.32
CA GLU A 162 10.91 -17.26 -4.01
C GLU A 162 11.74 -17.16 -5.29
N ARG A 163 12.62 -18.13 -5.55
CA ARG A 163 13.48 -18.16 -6.73
C ARG A 163 13.46 -19.56 -7.34
N VAL A 164 13.63 -19.64 -8.66
CA VAL A 164 13.85 -20.92 -9.33
C VAL A 164 15.18 -21.51 -8.82
N ASP A 165 15.13 -22.75 -8.34
CA ASP A 165 16.30 -23.47 -7.88
C ASP A 165 17.18 -23.87 -9.08
N LYS A 166 18.27 -23.11 -9.29
CA LYS A 166 19.23 -23.34 -10.38
C LYS A 166 19.97 -24.67 -10.23
N THR A 167 19.95 -25.29 -9.06
CA THR A 167 20.63 -26.57 -8.77
C THR A 167 19.92 -27.76 -9.41
N ASN A 168 18.64 -27.63 -9.77
CA ASN A 168 17.88 -28.68 -10.45
C ASN A 168 17.89 -28.55 -11.98
N LEU A 169 18.30 -27.42 -12.55
CA LEU A 169 18.39 -27.23 -14.00
C LEU A 169 19.57 -27.98 -14.62
N SER A 170 20.65 -28.25 -13.87
CA SER A 170 21.81 -29.02 -14.35
C SER A 170 21.59 -30.54 -14.34
N LYS A 171 20.61 -31.05 -13.58
CA LYS A 171 20.30 -32.50 -13.53
C LYS A 171 19.49 -33.00 -14.73
N TYR A 172 18.91 -32.10 -15.51
CA TYR A 172 18.16 -32.43 -16.73
C TYR A 172 18.88 -31.97 -18.01
N ALA A 173 20.11 -31.47 -17.87
CA ALA A 173 20.95 -31.01 -18.98
C ALA A 173 22.15 -31.95 -19.24
N SER A 174 22.13 -33.16 -18.67
CA SER A 174 23.12 -34.23 -18.86
C SER A 174 22.49 -35.46 -19.49
#